data_AF-A0A2R7NBT5-F1
#
_entry.id   AF-A0A2R7NBT5-F1
#
_cell.length_a   1.000
_cell.length_b   1.000
_cell.length_c   1.000
_cell.angle_alpha   90.00
_cell.angle_beta   90.00
_cell.angle_gamma   90.00
#
_symmetry.space_group_name_H-M   'P 1'
#
loop_
_entity.id
_entity.type
_entity.pdbx_description
1 polymer ?
#
loop_
_entity_poly.entity_id
_entity_poly.type
_entity_poly.pdbx_seq_one_letter_code
_entity_poly.pdbx_strand_id
1 'polypeptide(L)'
;FAGIMQATVNYLKNLLQESKINIIVHHIKLTDWLYRNGNSYVRTMIENIFVRSFESFKKHAKIQHWKLLYQYMPVSFQIIYNEQQKQDQIYFGK
;
A
#
# COMPACT_ATOMS: atom_id res chain seq x y z
N PHE A 1 9.67 -12.77 6.15
CA PHE A 1 9.25 -11.73 5.17
C PHE A 1 8.14 -10.84 5.72
N ALA A 2 7.06 -11.38 6.28
CA ALA A 2 5.95 -10.60 6.85
C ALA A 2 6.39 -9.47 7.82
N GLY A 3 7.27 -9.76 8.78
CA GLY A 3 7.80 -8.75 9.71
C GLY A 3 8.59 -7.62 9.01
N ILE A 4 9.32 -7.92 7.93
CA ILE A 4 10.03 -6.91 7.13
C ILE A 4 9.01 -6.03 6.42
N MET A 5 7.98 -6.61 5.80
CA MET A 5 6.90 -5.83 5.17
C MET A 5 6.16 -4.96 6.18
N GLN A 6 5.89 -5.48 7.37
CA GLN A 6 5.24 -4.70 8.43
C GLN A 6 6.12 -3.53 8.90
N ALA A 7 7.43 -3.76 9.07
CA ALA A 7 8.37 -2.69 9.40
C ALA A 7 8.42 -1.62 8.31
N THR A 8 8.42 -2.03 7.04
CA THR A 8 8.33 -1.10 5.90
C THR A 8 7.04 -0.28 5.96
N VAL A 9 5.87 -0.90 6.16
CA VAL A 9 4.59 -0.19 6.29
C VAL A 9 4.62 0.83 7.44
N ASN A 10 5.15 0.44 8.59
CA ASN A 10 5.27 1.34 9.75
C ASN A 10 6.16 2.55 9.44
N TYR A 11 7.29 2.31 8.77
CA TYR A 11 8.18 3.37 8.32
C TYR A 11 7.47 4.31 7.33
N LEU A 12 6.75 3.79 6.34
CA LEU A 12 5.99 4.60 5.38
C LEU A 12 4.89 5.42 6.05
N LYS A 13 4.25 4.87 7.09
CA LYS A 13 3.25 5.60 7.89
C LYS A 13 3.86 6.82 8.57
N ASN A 14 5.06 6.71 9.11
CA ASN A 14 5.77 7.85 9.72
C ASN A 14 6.13 8.90 8.66
N LEU A 15 6.64 8.48 7.50
CA LEU A 15 6.92 9.38 6.39
C LEU A 15 5.68 10.12 5.88
N LEU A 16 4.51 9.48 5.94
CA LEU A 16 3.24 10.08 5.54
C LEU A 16 2.85 11.24 6.45
N GLN A 17 3.08 11.11 7.77
CA GLN A 17 2.87 12.17 8.75
C GLN A 17 3.86 13.33 8.53
N GLU A 18 5.10 13.01 8.18
CA GLU A 18 6.13 13.98 7.83
C GLU A 18 5.97 14.56 6.42
N SER A 19 4.93 14.18 5.68
CA SER A 19 4.66 14.64 4.29
C SER A 19 5.80 14.33 3.31
N LYS A 20 6.63 13.32 3.58
CA LYS A 20 7.77 12.89 2.75
C LYS A 20 7.32 11.99 1.58
N ILE A 21 6.39 12.47 0.76
CA ILE A 21 5.68 11.68 -0.25
C ILE A 21 6.61 11.04 -1.30
N ASN A 22 7.66 11.75 -1.73
CA ASN A 22 8.61 11.23 -2.72
C ASN A 22 9.31 9.95 -2.25
N ILE A 23 9.63 9.85 -0.96
CA ILE A 23 10.28 8.68 -0.37
C ILE A 23 9.29 7.51 -0.33
N ILE A 24 8.03 7.78 0.02
CA ILE A 24 6.96 6.77 0.01
C ILE A 24 6.76 6.20 -1.39
N VAL A 25 6.68 7.08 -2.40
CA VAL A 25 6.54 6.67 -3.82
C VAL A 25 7.71 5.79 -4.25
N HIS A 26 8.94 6.13 -3.86
CA HIS A 26 10.11 5.30 -4.15
C HIS A 26 9.96 3.88 -3.57
N HIS A 27 9.57 3.76 -2.31
CA HIS A 27 9.34 2.46 -1.69
C HIS A 27 8.17 1.68 -2.29
N ILE A 28 7.09 2.36 -2.72
CA ILE A 28 6.00 1.71 -3.44
C ILE A 28 6.52 1.06 -4.73
N LYS A 29 7.37 1.77 -5.49
CA LYS A 29 7.99 1.22 -6.71
C LYS A 29 8.92 0.05 -6.43
N LEU A 30 9.71 0.10 -5.36
CA LEU A 30 10.54 -1.03 -4.93
C LEU A 30 9.69 -2.25 -4.55
N THR A 31 8.60 -2.05 -3.79
CA THR A 31 7.70 -3.14 -3.41
C THR A 31 7.00 -3.74 -4.64
N ASP A 32 6.63 -2.94 -5.64
CA ASP A 32 6.09 -3.45 -6.90
C ASP A 32 7.11 -4.23 -7.73
N TRP A 33 8.39 -3.83 -7.71
CA TRP A 33 9.45 -4.64 -8.28
C TRP A 33 9.57 -6.00 -7.56
N LEU A 34 9.53 -6.02 -6.22
CA LEU A 34 9.51 -7.26 -5.44
C LEU A 34 8.26 -8.11 -5.73
N TYR A 35 7.11 -7.48 -5.92
CA TYR A 35 5.85 -8.16 -6.24
C TYR A 35 5.92 -8.87 -7.60
N ARG A 36 6.40 -8.17 -8.64
CA ARG A 36 6.50 -8.72 -9.99
C ARG A 36 7.49 -9.89 -10.07
N ASN A 37 8.62 -9.78 -9.37
CA ASN A 37 9.70 -10.78 -9.39
C ASN A 37 9.60 -11.83 -8.28
N GLY A 38 8.67 -11.66 -7.34
CA GLY A 38 8.45 -12.57 -6.23
C GLY A 38 7.66 -13.82 -6.62
N ASN A 39 7.83 -14.89 -5.83
CA ASN A 39 6.99 -16.07 -5.91
C ASN A 39 5.59 -15.81 -5.29
N SER A 40 4.70 -16.81 -5.35
CA SER A 40 3.34 -16.71 -4.81
C SER A 40 3.32 -16.26 -3.35
N TYR A 41 4.19 -16.83 -2.51
CA TYR A 41 4.29 -16.43 -1.10
C TYR A 41 4.63 -14.94 -0.92
N VAL A 42 5.62 -14.43 -1.66
CA VAL A 42 6.00 -13.00 -1.61
C VAL A 42 4.84 -12.11 -2.06
N ARG A 43 4.18 -12.48 -3.16
CA ARG A 43 3.03 -11.73 -3.71
C ARG A 43 1.89 -11.65 -2.70
N THR A 44 1.47 -12.78 -2.14
CA THR A 44 0.43 -12.84 -1.12
C THR A 44 0.78 -12.01 0.12
N MET A 45 2.04 -12.00 0.55
CA MET A 45 2.45 -11.17 1.69
C MET A 45 2.40 -9.67 1.36
N ILE A 46 2.79 -9.26 0.16
CA ILE A 46 2.72 -7.87 -0.28
C ILE A 46 1.26 -7.42 -0.38
N GLU A 47 0.37 -8.23 -0.98
CA GLU A 47 -1.05 -7.92 -1.08
C GLU A 47 -1.71 -7.74 0.30
N ASN A 48 -1.45 -8.67 1.21
CA ASN A 48 -2.13 -8.71 2.51
C ASN A 48 -1.59 -7.70 3.52
N ILE A 49 -0.30 -7.35 3.45
CA ILE A 49 0.33 -6.44 4.41
C ILE A 49 0.48 -5.05 3.79
N PHE A 50 1.16 -4.97 2.65
CA PHE A 50 1.54 -3.70 2.06
C PHE A 50 0.37 -3.02 1.35
N VAL A 51 -0.31 -3.70 0.41
CA VAL A 51 -1.44 -3.11 -0.32
C VAL A 51 -2.60 -2.81 0.63
N ARG A 52 -2.91 -3.75 1.54
CA ARG A 52 -3.93 -3.56 2.60
C ARG A 52 -3.69 -2.30 3.44
N SER A 53 -2.41 -1.97 3.71
CA SER A 53 -2.05 -0.79 4.52
C SER A 53 -2.45 0.54 3.89
N PHE A 54 -2.68 0.59 2.57
CA PHE A 54 -3.09 1.80 1.87
C PHE A 54 -4.43 2.34 2.34
N GLU A 55 -5.33 1.48 2.82
CA GLU A 55 -6.59 1.94 3.42
C GLU A 55 -6.34 2.72 4.72
N SER A 56 -5.34 2.29 5.50
CA SER A 56 -4.89 3.07 6.66
C SER A 56 -4.25 4.39 6.21
N PHE A 57 -3.44 4.40 5.15
CA PHE A 57 -2.83 5.63 4.65
C PHE A 57 -3.87 6.63 4.19
N LYS A 58 -4.89 6.19 3.44
CA LYS A 58 -6.01 7.02 2.99
C LYS A 58 -6.75 7.69 4.15
N LYS A 59 -6.98 6.95 5.26
CA LYS A 59 -7.67 7.47 6.45
C LYS A 59 -6.86 8.52 7.22
N HIS A 60 -5.53 8.44 7.19
CA HIS A 60 -4.66 9.31 8.01
C HIS A 60 -3.91 10.37 7.19
N ALA A 61 -3.94 10.30 5.85
CA ALA A 61 -3.32 11.29 4.98
C ALA A 61 -4.24 12.49 4.76
N LYS A 62 -3.64 13.67 4.53
CA LYS A 62 -4.35 14.76 3.86
C LYS A 62 -4.81 14.27 2.49
N ILE A 63 -6.03 14.66 2.07
CA ILE A 63 -6.63 14.18 0.82
C ILE A 63 -5.74 14.44 -0.41
N GLN A 64 -5.00 15.55 -0.41
CA GLN A 64 -4.05 15.91 -1.48
C GLN A 64 -2.87 14.92 -1.54
N HIS A 65 -2.32 14.54 -0.38
CA HIS A 65 -1.24 13.56 -0.30
C HIS A 65 -1.71 12.16 -0.70
N TRP A 66 -2.94 11.78 -0.31
CA TRP A 66 -3.53 10.53 -0.76
C TRP A 66 -3.72 10.49 -2.27
N LYS A 67 -4.28 11.54 -2.87
CA LYS A 67 -4.43 11.64 -4.34
C LYS A 67 -3.09 11.48 -5.06
N LEU A 68 -2.05 12.15 -4.56
CA LEU A 68 -0.71 12.06 -5.11
C LEU A 68 -0.13 10.65 -5.00
N LEU A 69 -0.26 10.01 -3.82
CA LEU A 69 0.18 8.63 -3.61
C LEU A 69 -0.54 7.65 -4.52
N TYR A 70 -1.87 7.78 -4.64
CA TYR A 70 -2.69 6.92 -5.49
C TYR A 70 -2.30 7.08 -6.97
N GLN A 71 -2.05 8.31 -7.43
CA GLN A 71 -1.60 8.57 -8.80
C GLN A 71 -0.27 7.89 -9.13
N TYR A 72 0.67 7.86 -8.18
CA TYR A 72 1.97 7.20 -8.38
C TYR A 72 1.99 5.72 -8.01
N MET A 73 0.88 5.18 -7.50
CA MET A 73 0.74 3.77 -7.18
C MET A 73 0.73 2.94 -8.47
N PRO A 74 1.50 1.84 -8.55
CA PRO A 74 1.44 0.90 -9.64
C PRO A 74 0.02 0.39 -9.89
N VAL A 75 -0.37 0.25 -11.16
CA VAL A 75 -1.72 -0.17 -11.56
C VAL A 75 -2.11 -1.50 -10.94
N SER A 76 -1.17 -2.45 -10.85
CA SER A 76 -1.32 -3.74 -10.15
C SER A 76 -1.86 -3.55 -8.73
N PHE A 77 -1.23 -2.67 -7.96
CA PHE A 77 -1.64 -2.39 -6.58
C PHE A 77 -2.95 -1.60 -6.49
N GLN A 78 -3.24 -0.72 -7.44
CA GLN A 78 -4.54 -0.04 -7.49
C GLN A 78 -5.69 -1.04 -7.69
N ILE A 79 -5.51 -2.02 -8.59
CA ILE A 79 -6.51 -3.07 -8.86
C ILE A 79 -6.76 -3.88 -7.57
N ILE A 80 -5.69 -4.41 -6.96
CA ILE A 80 -5.78 -5.20 -5.73
C ILE A 80 -6.43 -4.39 -4.60
N TYR A 81 -6.00 -3.14 -4.39
CA TYR A 81 -6.59 -2.25 -3.39
C TYR A 81 -8.09 -2.07 -3.62
N ASN A 82 -8.51 -1.77 -4.85
CA ASN A 82 -9.92 -1.56 -5.20
C ASN A 82 -10.75 -2.84 -5.01
N GLU A 83 -10.20 -4.02 -5.33
CA GLU A 83 -10.84 -5.31 -5.08
C GLU A 83 -11.01 -5.57 -3.58
N GLN A 84 -9.98 -5.31 -2.78
CA GLN A 84 -10.04 -5.42 -1.32
C GLN A 84 -11.11 -4.47 -0.73
N GLN A 85 -11.25 -3.24 -1.25
CA GLN A 85 -12.29 -2.32 -0.81
C GLN A 85 -13.70 -2.82 -1.16
N LYS A 86 -13.90 -3.37 -2.36
CA LYS A 86 -15.19 -3.98 -2.74
C LYS A 86 -15.54 -5.15 -1.84
N GLN A 87 -14.56 -6.02 -1.53
CA GLN A 87 -14.75 -7.13 -0.60
C GLN A 87 -15.10 -6.63 0.80
N ASP A 88 -14.39 -5.62 1.32
CA ASP A 88 -14.69 -5.05 2.63
C ASP A 88 -16.12 -4.50 2.72
N GLN A 89 -16.60 -3.84 1.66
CA GLN A 89 -17.96 -3.35 1.58
C GLN A 89 -18.99 -4.49 1.62
N ILE A 90 -18.73 -5.59 0.92
CA ILE A 90 -19.62 -6.76 0.87
C ILE A 90 -19.65 -7.49 2.21
N TYR A 91 -18.49 -7.73 2.82
CA TYR A 91 -18.38 -8.57 4.01
C TYR A 91 -18.59 -7.82 5.33
N PHE A 92 -18.29 -6.52 5.37
CA PHE A 92 -18.31 -5.73 6.59
C PHE A 92 -19.19 -4.47 6.52
N GLY A 93 -19.78 -4.16 5.36
CA GLY A 93 -20.62 -2.97 5.18
C GLY A 93 -19.89 -1.64 5.38
N LYS A 94 -18.55 -1.64 5.27
CA LYS A 94 -17.68 -0.48 5.46
C LYS A 94 -17.34 0.22 4.15
#